data_AF-A0A7Y4UH66-F1
#
_entry.id   AF-A0A7Y4UH66-F1
#
_cell.length_a   1.000
_cell.length_b   1.000
_cell.length_c   1.000
_cell.angle_alpha   90.00
_cell.angle_beta   90.00
_cell.angle_gamma   90.00
#
_symmetry.space_group_name_H-M   'P 1'
#
loop_
_entity.id
_entity.type
_entity.pdbx_description
1 polymer ?
#
loop_
_entity_poly.entity_id
_entity_poly.type
_entity_poly.pdbx_seq_one_letter_code
_entity_poly.pdbx_strand_id
1 'polypeptide(L)'
;MKSRLKRLLLCSMALLFCASLVTQRGAAVQDPGPATDRVGFPDDYQNRFKQLYVFDRPDNRQVRVIYGNTPAADAIPGQPFPYGSILVMETWSARLGTDGNPALDAAGRYQRDALTGIFVARKERGFGEAYQHVRGGEWEYVAYRADKTFLTAPAQSGSCARCHLQAGAARDWQFRMSLYFTRAGGDLPSNTIQHYRFLPGELTAKVGERVTWYNDDETDHRIVIDGQTGFDSGVMKTGASYSLVFHGPAEYEYRCTIHPTMRGKVIVK
;
A
#
# COMPACT_ATOMS: atom_id res chain seq x y z
N MET A 1 -49.09 46.37 65.41
CA MET A 1 -48.58 47.76 65.52
C MET A 1 -47.49 48.00 64.49
N LYS A 2 -47.79 48.83 63.47
CA LYS A 2 -46.92 49.77 62.71
C LYS A 2 -45.44 49.37 62.44
N SER A 3 -45.07 49.11 61.17
CA SER A 3 -44.39 50.04 60.21
C SER A 3 -42.85 50.09 60.40
N ARG A 4 -41.92 50.08 59.42
CA ARG A 4 -41.77 50.80 58.12
C ARG A 4 -40.65 50.09 57.31
N LEU A 5 -40.81 49.78 56.02
CA LEU A 5 -40.46 50.57 54.82
C LEU A 5 -38.97 50.96 54.62
N LYS A 6 -38.34 50.41 53.56
CA LYS A 6 -37.31 50.96 52.63
C LYS A 6 -36.75 49.78 51.81
N ARG A 7 -36.38 49.81 50.53
CA ARG A 7 -36.57 50.65 49.33
C ARG A 7 -35.94 49.83 48.17
N LEU A 8 -36.45 49.98 46.95
CA LEU A 8 -35.98 49.34 45.71
C LEU A 8 -34.48 49.55 45.45
N LEU A 9 -33.81 48.54 44.88
CA LEU A 9 -32.77 48.73 43.86
C LEU A 9 -32.94 47.69 42.75
N LEU A 10 -33.25 48.17 41.55
CA LEU A 10 -32.98 47.49 40.28
C LEU A 10 -31.45 47.43 40.09
N CYS A 11 -30.93 46.30 39.62
CA CYS A 11 -29.79 46.33 38.70
C CYS A 11 -29.75 45.07 37.85
N SER A 12 -30.04 45.25 36.57
CA SER A 12 -29.87 44.28 35.49
C SER A 12 -28.43 43.81 35.40
N MET A 13 -28.20 42.49 35.36
CA MET A 13 -26.94 41.93 34.86
C MET A 13 -27.25 40.63 34.12
N ALA A 14 -27.81 40.77 32.93
CA ALA A 14 -27.73 39.75 31.88
C ALA A 14 -26.29 39.79 31.34
N LEU A 15 -25.40 38.99 31.93
CA LEU A 15 -24.06 38.77 31.41
C LEU A 15 -24.08 37.51 30.53
N LEU A 16 -23.99 37.78 29.24
CA LEU A 16 -23.56 36.92 28.15
C LEU A 16 -22.57 35.83 28.60
N PHE A 17 -23.06 34.61 28.77
CA PHE A 17 -22.22 33.41 28.83
C PHE A 17 -21.95 32.94 27.39
N CYS A 18 -21.13 33.69 26.66
CA CYS A 18 -20.58 33.26 25.39
C CYS A 18 -19.14 32.80 25.66
N ALA A 19 -18.97 31.54 26.06
CA ALA A 19 -17.67 30.92 26.27
C ALA A 19 -17.61 29.61 25.45
N SER A 20 -17.12 29.76 24.22
CA SER A 20 -16.18 28.87 23.56
C SER A 20 -16.45 27.36 23.68
N LEU A 21 -17.32 26.83 22.81
CA LEU A 21 -17.24 25.43 22.38
C LEU A 21 -15.93 25.27 21.56
N VAL A 22 -14.81 25.07 22.26
CA VAL A 22 -13.64 24.46 21.64
C VAL A 22 -14.05 23.03 21.30
N THR A 23 -14.28 22.76 20.03
CA THR A 23 -14.35 21.40 19.51
C THR A 23 -12.98 20.76 19.75
N GLN A 24 -12.84 20.05 20.87
CA GLN A 24 -11.79 19.04 21.00
C GLN A 24 -12.03 18.05 19.87
N ARG A 25 -11.25 18.17 18.79
CA ARG A 25 -11.03 17.05 17.88
C ARG A 25 -10.45 15.95 18.76
N GLY A 26 -11.26 14.93 19.06
CA GLY A 26 -10.77 13.74 19.75
C GLY A 26 -9.53 13.25 19.02
N ALA A 27 -8.44 13.03 19.77
CA ALA A 27 -7.26 12.41 19.21
C ALA A 27 -7.71 11.11 18.54
N ALA A 28 -7.35 10.92 17.26
CA ALA A 28 -7.61 9.66 16.58
C ALA A 28 -7.01 8.55 17.42
N VAL A 29 -7.80 7.53 17.76
CA VAL A 29 -7.32 6.39 18.54
C VAL A 29 -6.21 5.73 17.73
N GLN A 30 -4.99 5.76 18.27
CA GLN A 30 -3.84 5.13 17.65
C GLN A 30 -4.02 3.61 17.69
N ASP A 31 -3.76 2.95 16.56
CA ASP A 31 -3.75 1.48 16.51
C ASP A 31 -2.74 0.94 17.53
N PRO A 32 -3.07 -0.12 18.29
CA PRO A 32 -2.18 -0.66 19.32
C PRO A 32 -0.94 -1.28 18.67
N GLY A 33 0.16 -1.38 19.40
CA GLY A 33 1.41 -1.96 18.90
C GLY A 33 2.37 -2.38 20.03
N PRO A 34 3.44 -3.12 19.72
CA PRO A 34 4.40 -3.59 20.72
C PRO A 34 5.07 -2.45 21.48
N ALA A 35 5.31 -2.63 22.79
CA ALA A 35 6.01 -1.64 23.60
C ALA A 35 7.52 -1.57 23.30
N THR A 36 8.09 -2.66 22.80
CA THR A 36 9.53 -2.81 22.52
C THR A 36 9.74 -3.29 21.09
N ASP A 37 10.93 -3.00 20.56
CA ASP A 37 11.32 -3.48 19.24
C ASP A 37 11.76 -4.96 19.32
N ARG A 38 10.88 -5.86 18.86
CA ARG A 38 11.21 -7.29 18.69
C ARG A 38 11.59 -7.62 17.24
N VAL A 39 11.33 -6.70 16.29
CA VAL A 39 11.65 -6.86 14.87
C VAL A 39 13.15 -6.75 14.66
N GLY A 40 13.76 -5.72 15.22
CA GLY A 40 15.19 -5.44 15.16
C GLY A 40 15.65 -4.98 13.76
N PHE A 41 16.64 -4.08 13.75
CA PHE A 41 17.28 -3.66 12.51
C PHE A 41 18.11 -4.83 11.91
N PRO A 42 17.88 -5.23 10.66
CA PRO A 42 18.61 -6.34 10.06
C PRO A 42 19.97 -5.86 9.53
N ASP A 43 21.03 -5.88 10.34
CA ASP A 43 22.36 -5.43 9.89
C ASP A 43 22.84 -6.14 8.62
N ASP A 44 23.42 -5.36 7.71
CA ASP A 44 24.01 -5.82 6.44
C ASP A 44 23.02 -6.54 5.50
N TYR A 45 21.72 -6.23 5.61
CA TYR A 45 20.68 -6.84 4.77
C TYR A 45 20.93 -6.62 3.27
N GLN A 46 21.51 -5.49 2.86
CA GLN A 46 21.76 -5.20 1.44
C GLN A 46 22.71 -6.21 0.77
N ASN A 47 23.63 -6.81 1.55
CA ASN A 47 24.56 -7.83 1.04
C ASN A 47 24.10 -9.26 1.35
N ARG A 48 23.32 -9.44 2.42
CA ARG A 48 22.94 -10.78 2.92
C ARG A 48 21.57 -11.23 2.47
N PHE A 49 20.68 -10.30 2.13
CA PHE A 49 19.32 -10.60 1.71
C PHE A 49 19.23 -10.54 0.20
N LYS A 50 18.32 -11.33 -0.37
CA LYS A 50 18.05 -11.29 -1.81
C LYS A 50 17.20 -10.05 -2.09
N GLN A 51 17.62 -9.22 -3.04
CA GLN A 51 16.73 -8.20 -3.61
C GLN A 51 15.62 -8.92 -4.38
N LEU A 52 14.39 -8.79 -3.90
CA LEU A 52 13.22 -9.44 -4.49
C LEU A 52 12.71 -8.63 -5.68
N TYR A 53 12.50 -7.32 -5.51
CA TYR A 53 11.98 -6.45 -6.56
C TYR A 53 12.31 -4.98 -6.34
N VAL A 54 12.33 -4.24 -7.46
CA VAL A 54 12.51 -2.77 -7.51
C VAL A 54 11.40 -2.17 -8.34
N PHE A 55 10.63 -1.24 -7.79
CA PHE A 55 9.58 -0.54 -8.51
C PHE A 55 9.58 0.95 -8.25
N ASP A 56 9.23 1.68 -9.29
CA ASP A 56 9.10 3.13 -9.23
C ASP A 56 7.66 3.45 -8.79
N ARG A 57 7.51 4.53 -8.04
CA ARG A 57 6.25 5.04 -7.52
C ARG A 57 5.97 6.40 -8.18
N PRO A 58 5.34 6.45 -9.36
CA PRO A 58 5.05 7.71 -10.04
C PRO A 58 4.14 8.63 -9.21
N ASP A 59 3.26 8.04 -8.39
CA ASP A 59 2.31 8.75 -7.51
C ASP A 59 3.00 9.69 -6.51
N ASN A 60 4.19 9.34 -6.05
CA ASN A 60 4.91 10.09 -5.02
C ASN A 60 6.40 10.31 -5.33
N ARG A 61 6.84 10.00 -6.56
CA ARG A 61 8.21 10.17 -7.06
C ARG A 61 9.24 9.43 -6.20
N GLN A 62 8.93 8.20 -5.81
CA GLN A 62 9.84 7.35 -5.06
C GLN A 62 10.29 6.12 -5.85
N VAL A 63 11.35 5.48 -5.36
CA VAL A 63 11.73 4.12 -5.73
C VAL A 63 11.63 3.25 -4.49
N ARG A 64 11.05 2.07 -4.63
CA ARG A 64 11.00 1.07 -3.58
C ARG A 64 11.88 -0.11 -3.94
N VAL A 65 12.68 -0.57 -2.99
CA VAL A 65 13.52 -1.76 -3.13
C VAL A 65 13.19 -2.71 -2.00
N ILE A 66 12.79 -3.93 -2.35
CA ILE A 66 12.40 -4.93 -1.37
C ILE A 66 13.46 -6.03 -1.34
N TYR A 67 13.84 -6.40 -0.12
CA TYR A 67 14.77 -7.48 0.17
C TYR A 67 14.08 -8.52 1.07
N GLY A 68 14.49 -9.78 0.92
CA GLY A 68 14.09 -10.87 1.80
C GLY A 68 15.30 -11.68 2.23
N ASN A 69 15.37 -12.04 3.51
CA ASN A 69 16.32 -13.06 3.95
C ASN A 69 15.94 -14.42 3.34
N THR A 70 16.80 -15.44 3.45
CA THR A 70 16.58 -16.74 2.80
C THR A 70 15.18 -17.33 3.04
N PRO A 71 14.66 -17.43 4.29
CA PRO A 71 13.29 -17.91 4.52
C PRO A 71 12.20 -17.08 3.81
N ALA A 72 12.36 -15.76 3.73
CA ALA A 72 11.41 -14.90 3.06
C ALA A 72 11.53 -14.97 1.53
N ALA A 73 12.76 -15.01 1.01
CA ALA A 73 13.06 -15.07 -0.40
C ALA A 73 12.65 -16.40 -1.05
N ASP A 74 12.70 -17.49 -0.29
CA ASP A 74 12.36 -18.84 -0.73
C ASP A 74 10.91 -19.24 -0.36
N ALA A 75 10.12 -18.28 0.15
CA ALA A 75 8.75 -18.53 0.54
C ALA A 75 7.91 -18.96 -0.67
N ILE A 76 7.10 -20.01 -0.47
CA ILE A 76 6.25 -20.58 -1.52
C ILE A 76 4.96 -19.75 -1.63
N PRO A 77 4.64 -19.18 -2.80
CA PRO A 77 3.31 -18.70 -3.16
C PRO A 77 2.14 -19.54 -2.62
N GLY A 78 1.18 -18.87 -1.98
CA GLY A 78 0.01 -19.51 -1.38
C GLY A 78 0.27 -20.24 -0.05
N GLN A 79 1.53 -20.38 0.36
CA GLN A 79 1.89 -20.85 1.70
C GLN A 79 2.26 -19.66 2.59
N PRO A 80 2.00 -19.74 3.92
CA PRO A 80 2.53 -18.77 4.86
C PRO A 80 4.06 -18.65 4.74
N PHE A 81 4.59 -17.46 4.95
CA PHE A 81 6.04 -17.29 5.10
C PHE A 81 6.53 -18.18 6.26
N PRO A 82 7.71 -18.81 6.14
CA PRO A 82 8.33 -19.51 7.26
C PRO A 82 8.60 -18.54 8.44
N TYR A 83 8.58 -19.05 9.67
CA TYR A 83 9.10 -18.28 10.80
C TYR A 83 10.59 -17.97 10.61
N GLY A 84 11.05 -16.83 11.13
CA GLY A 84 12.35 -16.28 10.83
C GLY A 84 12.40 -15.48 9.53
N SER A 85 11.28 -15.35 8.79
CA SER A 85 11.21 -14.49 7.61
C SER A 85 11.36 -13.03 7.99
N ILE A 86 12.22 -12.32 7.26
CA ILE A 86 12.44 -10.89 7.37
C ILE A 86 12.32 -10.28 5.98
N LEU A 87 11.39 -9.34 5.84
CA LEU A 87 11.23 -8.50 4.66
C LEU A 87 11.71 -7.09 5.00
N VAL A 88 12.48 -6.49 4.10
CA VAL A 88 12.94 -5.11 4.22
C VAL A 88 12.48 -4.35 2.98
N MET A 89 11.82 -3.23 3.16
CA MET A 89 11.49 -2.29 2.09
C MET A 89 12.23 -0.99 2.34
N GLU A 90 13.13 -0.65 1.43
CA GLU A 90 13.69 0.69 1.34
C GLU A 90 12.76 1.59 0.52
N THR A 91 12.59 2.84 0.96
CA THR A 91 12.02 3.90 0.15
C THR A 91 13.11 4.93 -0.16
N TRP A 92 13.23 5.29 -1.43
CA TRP A 92 14.17 6.31 -1.92
C TRP A 92 13.40 7.43 -2.59
N SER A 93 13.84 8.69 -2.44
CA SER A 93 13.39 9.75 -3.34
C SER A 93 13.95 9.50 -4.75
N ALA A 94 13.18 9.87 -5.78
CA ALA A 94 13.71 9.95 -7.14
C ALA A 94 14.55 11.22 -7.29
N ARG A 95 15.72 11.10 -7.93
CA ARG A 95 16.50 12.24 -8.39
C ARG A 95 15.66 13.02 -9.39
N LEU A 96 15.54 14.33 -9.21
CA LEU A 96 14.83 15.18 -10.16
C LEU A 96 15.80 15.78 -11.17
N GLY A 97 15.37 15.84 -12.43
CA GLY A 97 16.01 16.62 -13.48
C GLY A 97 15.77 18.11 -13.32
N THR A 98 16.37 18.91 -14.20
CA THR A 98 16.17 20.37 -14.23
C THR A 98 14.74 20.79 -14.55
N ASP A 99 13.95 19.90 -15.14
CA ASP A 99 12.53 20.07 -15.45
C ASP A 99 11.61 19.70 -14.27
N GLY A 100 12.18 19.26 -13.14
CA GLY A 100 11.43 18.85 -11.96
C GLY A 100 10.78 17.47 -12.08
N ASN A 101 11.06 16.71 -13.15
CA ASN A 101 10.60 15.34 -13.32
C ASN A 101 11.65 14.33 -12.82
N PRO A 102 11.26 13.12 -12.42
CA PRO A 102 12.21 12.05 -12.10
C PRO A 102 13.18 11.78 -13.26
N ALA A 103 14.48 11.88 -12.99
CA ALA A 103 15.52 11.50 -13.93
C ALA A 103 15.49 9.98 -14.13
N LEU A 104 15.53 9.54 -15.38
CA LEU A 104 15.49 8.13 -15.74
C LEU A 104 16.89 7.58 -16.02
N ASP A 105 17.14 6.32 -15.69
CA ASP A 105 18.35 5.59 -16.08
C ASP A 105 18.22 5.02 -17.52
N ALA A 106 19.26 4.32 -17.98
CA ALA A 106 19.29 3.72 -19.31
C ALA A 106 18.18 2.66 -19.53
N ALA A 107 17.61 2.09 -18.47
CA ALA A 107 16.50 1.15 -18.52
C ALA A 107 15.12 1.84 -18.38
N GLY A 108 15.10 3.18 -18.35
CA GLY A 108 13.88 3.96 -18.18
C GLY A 108 13.30 3.92 -16.76
N ARG A 109 14.12 3.59 -15.75
CA ARG A 109 13.72 3.54 -14.33
C ARG A 109 14.15 4.81 -13.61
N TYR A 110 13.46 5.16 -12.52
CA TYR A 110 13.81 6.34 -11.72
C TYR A 110 15.19 6.17 -11.10
N GLN A 111 16.05 7.17 -11.28
CA GLN A 111 17.32 7.24 -10.57
C GLN A 111 17.06 7.55 -9.09
N ARG A 112 17.65 6.77 -8.19
CA ARG A 112 17.55 6.97 -6.73
C ARG A 112 18.40 8.17 -6.29
N ASP A 113 17.91 8.90 -5.28
CA ASP A 113 18.62 10.02 -4.66
C ASP A 113 18.88 9.78 -3.16
N ALA A 114 17.91 10.06 -2.28
CA ALA A 114 18.07 9.91 -0.84
C ALA A 114 17.23 8.75 -0.29
N LEU A 115 17.81 7.95 0.62
CA LEU A 115 17.08 6.94 1.38
C LEU A 115 16.19 7.62 2.41
N THR A 116 14.87 7.46 2.27
CA THR A 116 13.87 8.16 3.09
C THR A 116 13.28 7.28 4.19
N GLY A 117 13.43 5.95 4.10
CA GLY A 117 12.95 5.03 5.11
C GLY A 117 13.35 3.58 4.85
N ILE A 118 13.46 2.82 5.93
CA ILE A 118 13.74 1.38 5.95
C ILE A 118 12.63 0.72 6.76
N PHE A 119 11.70 0.04 6.10
CA PHE A 119 10.56 -0.62 6.72
C PHE A 119 10.88 -2.10 6.84
N VAL A 120 10.75 -2.66 8.04
CA VAL A 120 11.10 -4.05 8.32
C VAL A 120 9.86 -4.77 8.84
N ALA A 121 9.53 -5.90 8.24
CA ALA A 121 8.54 -6.84 8.74
C ALA A 121 9.25 -8.14 9.11
N ARG A 122 9.00 -8.65 10.31
CA ARG A 122 9.54 -9.95 10.76
C ARG A 122 8.41 -10.86 11.21
N LYS A 123 8.52 -12.14 10.84
CA LYS A 123 7.60 -13.20 11.26
C LYS A 123 8.24 -14.11 12.29
N GLU A 124 7.65 -14.19 13.47
CA GLU A 124 8.11 -15.08 14.55
C GLU A 124 6.93 -15.58 15.39
N ARG A 125 7.11 -16.67 16.13
CA ARG A 125 6.07 -17.16 17.03
C ARG A 125 5.77 -16.13 18.13
N GLY A 126 4.48 -15.90 18.40
CA GLY A 126 4.01 -14.92 19.39
C GLY A 126 4.17 -13.47 18.96
N PHE A 127 4.52 -13.19 17.70
CA PHE A 127 4.52 -11.83 17.18
C PHE A 127 3.10 -11.33 16.91
N GLY A 128 2.94 -10.01 17.02
CA GLY A 128 1.72 -9.30 16.62
C GLY A 128 0.58 -9.36 17.64
N GLU A 129 0.74 -10.03 18.78
CA GLU A 129 -0.27 -10.05 19.86
C GLU A 129 -0.67 -8.64 20.31
N ALA A 130 0.30 -7.73 20.38
CA ALA A 130 0.09 -6.34 20.77
C ALA A 130 -0.76 -5.54 19.76
N TYR A 131 -0.93 -6.02 18.52
CA TYR A 131 -1.80 -5.38 17.52
C TYR A 131 -3.30 -5.63 17.75
N GLN A 132 -3.66 -6.58 18.61
CA GLN A 132 -5.05 -6.87 18.98
C GLN A 132 -5.98 -6.98 17.75
N HIS A 133 -6.95 -6.09 17.61
CA HIS A 133 -7.96 -6.10 16.55
C HIS A 133 -7.41 -5.79 15.15
N VAL A 134 -6.19 -5.25 15.04
CA VAL A 134 -5.51 -5.05 13.74
C VAL A 134 -4.42 -6.09 13.46
N ARG A 135 -4.39 -7.18 14.23
CA ARG A 135 -3.40 -8.26 14.07
C ARG A 135 -3.63 -9.04 12.77
N GLY A 136 -2.62 -9.04 11.89
CA GLY A 136 -2.55 -9.86 10.69
C GLY A 136 -1.50 -10.96 10.83
N GLY A 137 -1.85 -12.08 11.43
CA GLY A 137 -0.92 -13.19 11.66
C GLY A 137 0.13 -12.90 12.73
N GLU A 138 1.30 -13.54 12.61
CA GLU A 138 2.42 -13.41 13.54
C GLU A 138 3.56 -12.56 12.97
N TRP A 139 3.18 -11.39 12.46
CA TRP A 139 4.09 -10.37 11.95
C TRP A 139 4.19 -9.20 12.92
N GLU A 140 5.38 -8.62 13.03
CA GLU A 140 5.61 -7.29 13.61
C GLU A 140 6.38 -6.40 12.63
N TYR A 141 6.14 -5.09 12.76
CA TYR A 141 6.64 -4.07 11.85
C TYR A 141 7.38 -2.97 12.61
N VAL A 142 8.48 -2.48 12.06
CA VAL A 142 9.17 -1.27 12.52
C VAL A 142 9.72 -0.52 11.32
N ALA A 143 9.75 0.80 11.37
CA ALA A 143 10.43 1.61 10.36
C ALA A 143 11.59 2.38 10.97
N TYR A 144 12.71 2.40 10.27
CA TYR A 144 13.94 3.06 10.67
C TYR A 144 14.33 4.14 9.66
N ARG A 145 15.07 5.14 10.14
CA ARG A 145 15.87 6.05 9.31
C ARG A 145 17.20 5.40 8.96
N ALA A 146 17.95 6.03 8.06
CA ALA A 146 19.28 5.56 7.65
C ALA A 146 20.28 5.46 8.84
N ASP A 147 20.12 6.30 9.85
CA ASP A 147 20.91 6.29 11.09
C ASP A 147 20.44 5.25 12.13
N LYS A 148 19.49 4.37 11.74
CA LYS A 148 18.86 3.33 12.58
C LYS A 148 17.95 3.85 13.70
N THR A 149 17.71 5.15 13.80
CA THR A 149 16.65 5.68 14.68
C THR A 149 15.27 5.32 14.13
N PHE A 150 14.25 5.28 14.98
CA PHE A 150 12.89 4.95 14.53
C PHE A 150 12.29 6.06 13.67
N LEU A 151 11.93 5.71 12.43
CA LEU A 151 10.98 6.47 11.63
C LEU A 151 9.54 6.22 12.14
N THR A 152 9.22 4.96 12.44
CA THR A 152 7.98 4.53 13.11
C THR A 152 8.36 3.59 14.24
N ALA A 153 8.14 4.02 15.49
CA ALA A 153 8.46 3.22 16.66
C ALA A 153 7.52 2.01 16.80
N PRO A 154 7.92 0.94 17.53
CA PRO A 154 7.10 -0.26 17.73
C PRO A 154 5.68 0.05 18.20
N ALA A 155 5.52 0.97 19.16
CA ALA A 155 4.21 1.35 19.70
C ALA A 155 3.28 2.03 18.67
N GLN A 156 3.82 2.54 17.56
CA GLN A 156 3.10 3.22 16.48
C GLN A 156 2.90 2.32 15.25
N SER A 157 3.47 1.11 15.27
CA SER A 157 3.46 0.18 14.14
C SER A 157 2.11 -0.49 13.88
N GLY A 158 1.10 -0.28 14.75
CA GLY A 158 -0.27 -0.75 14.50
C GLY A 158 -0.86 -0.24 13.19
N SER A 159 -0.43 0.95 12.75
CA SER A 159 -0.79 1.50 11.44
C SER A 159 -0.28 0.64 10.28
N CYS A 160 0.92 0.05 10.41
CA CYS A 160 1.46 -0.91 9.45
C CYS A 160 0.63 -2.19 9.45
N ALA A 161 0.36 -2.76 10.64
CA ALA A 161 -0.43 -3.98 10.77
C ALA A 161 -1.82 -3.83 10.14
N ARG A 162 -2.52 -2.72 10.42
CA ARG A 162 -3.82 -2.40 9.81
C ARG A 162 -3.75 -2.28 8.29
N CYS A 163 -2.71 -1.62 7.75
CA CYS A 163 -2.54 -1.54 6.30
C CYS A 163 -2.36 -2.94 5.69
N HIS A 164 -1.54 -3.76 6.31
CA HIS A 164 -1.23 -5.12 5.88
C HIS A 164 -2.41 -6.11 5.99
N LEU A 165 -3.47 -5.78 6.74
CA LEU A 165 -4.73 -6.53 6.68
C LEU A 165 -5.33 -6.59 5.27
N GLN A 166 -5.07 -5.56 4.44
CA GLN A 166 -5.58 -5.50 3.07
C GLN A 166 -4.96 -6.56 2.16
N ALA A 167 -3.74 -7.03 2.46
CA ALA A 167 -3.14 -8.14 1.72
C ALA A 167 -3.87 -9.48 1.98
N GLY A 168 -4.49 -9.61 3.15
CA GLY A 168 -5.30 -10.77 3.53
C GLY A 168 -4.50 -12.03 3.87
N ALA A 169 -5.20 -13.00 4.48
CA ALA A 169 -4.62 -14.25 4.96
C ALA A 169 -4.02 -15.12 3.84
N ALA A 170 -4.58 -15.08 2.63
CA ALA A 170 -4.08 -15.82 1.48
C ALA A 170 -2.65 -15.40 1.07
N ARG A 171 -2.24 -14.18 1.42
CA ARG A 171 -0.89 -13.65 1.19
C ARG A 171 -0.05 -13.60 2.47
N ASP A 172 -0.56 -14.20 3.55
CA ASP A 172 0.03 -14.15 4.88
C ASP A 172 0.28 -12.71 5.34
N TRP A 173 -0.69 -11.83 5.04
CA TRP A 173 -0.68 -10.40 5.40
C TRP A 173 0.54 -9.61 4.90
N GLN A 174 1.23 -10.09 3.87
CA GLN A 174 2.29 -9.35 3.19
C GLN A 174 1.87 -8.97 1.78
N PHE A 175 2.25 -7.76 1.35
CA PHE A 175 2.11 -7.33 -0.04
C PHE A 175 3.16 -8.06 -0.88
N ARG A 176 2.77 -9.26 -1.28
CA ARG A 176 3.56 -10.17 -2.09
C ARG A 176 3.53 -9.74 -3.55
N MET A 177 4.28 -8.70 -3.90
CA MET A 177 4.57 -8.41 -5.30
C MET A 177 5.45 -9.56 -5.81
N SER A 178 4.99 -10.27 -6.85
CA SER A 178 5.67 -11.44 -7.45
C SER A 178 5.59 -12.80 -6.75
N LEU A 179 4.81 -13.03 -5.69
CA LEU A 179 4.64 -14.39 -5.13
C LEU A 179 3.30 -15.04 -5.50
N TYR A 180 2.83 -14.84 -6.74
CA TYR A 180 1.70 -15.59 -7.32
C TYR A 180 2.12 -16.75 -8.23
N PHE A 181 3.41 -17.04 -8.42
CA PHE A 181 3.86 -18.02 -9.42
C PHE A 181 4.75 -19.16 -8.91
N THR A 182 4.27 -19.89 -7.89
CA THR A 182 4.67 -21.31 -7.69
C THR A 182 3.42 -22.19 -7.52
N ARG A 183 2.49 -22.10 -8.46
CA ARG A 183 1.89 -23.36 -8.94
C ARG A 183 2.83 -23.88 -10.01
N ALA A 184 3.27 -25.13 -9.84
CA ALA A 184 4.00 -25.88 -10.85
C ALA A 184 3.32 -25.69 -12.22
N GLY A 185 4.00 -25.01 -13.15
CA GLY A 185 3.43 -24.69 -14.47
C GLY A 185 3.81 -23.33 -15.03
N GLY A 186 5.07 -22.90 -14.89
CA GLY A 186 5.89 -22.29 -15.95
C GLY A 186 5.50 -21.02 -16.72
N ASP A 187 4.23 -20.61 -16.81
CA ASP A 187 3.83 -19.48 -17.67
C ASP A 187 2.95 -18.49 -16.90
N LEU A 188 3.28 -17.20 -17.03
CA LEU A 188 2.39 -16.10 -16.64
C LEU A 188 1.07 -16.27 -17.42
N PRO A 189 -0.12 -16.17 -16.79
CA PRO A 189 -1.26 -15.66 -17.51
C PRO A 189 -0.83 -14.28 -18.03
N SER A 190 -0.84 -14.10 -19.34
CA SER A 190 -0.86 -12.74 -19.89
C SER A 190 -1.97 -11.97 -19.17
N ASN A 191 -1.80 -10.66 -18.96
CA ASN A 191 -2.80 -9.68 -18.50
C ASN A 191 -2.75 -9.32 -16.99
N THR A 192 -1.58 -8.98 -16.45
CA THR A 192 -1.41 -8.51 -15.07
C THR A 192 -1.16 -7.00 -15.01
N ILE A 193 -1.65 -6.31 -13.97
CA ILE A 193 -1.26 -4.95 -13.63
C ILE A 193 -0.14 -5.01 -12.59
N GLN A 194 1.05 -4.55 -12.95
CA GLN A 194 2.22 -4.49 -12.07
C GLN A 194 3.08 -3.29 -12.42
N HIS A 195 3.73 -2.70 -11.40
CA HIS A 195 4.67 -1.60 -11.58
C HIS A 195 4.06 -0.41 -12.35
N TYR A 196 2.80 -0.07 -12.06
CA TYR A 196 2.07 0.96 -12.78
C TYR A 196 2.03 0.72 -14.30
N ARG A 197 1.92 -0.54 -14.73
CA ARG A 197 1.82 -0.94 -16.14
C ARG A 197 0.84 -2.11 -16.30
N PHE A 198 0.22 -2.17 -17.48
CA PHE A 198 -0.47 -3.38 -17.94
C PHE A 198 0.55 -4.28 -18.63
N LEU A 199 0.62 -5.54 -18.23
CA LEU A 199 1.61 -6.52 -18.71
C LEU A 199 0.93 -7.81 -19.21
N PRO A 200 1.08 -8.16 -20.50
CA PRO A 200 1.64 -7.31 -21.55
C PRO A 200 0.76 -6.06 -21.78
N GLY A 201 1.34 -5.01 -22.35
CA GLY A 201 0.59 -3.78 -22.69
C GLY A 201 -0.40 -4.00 -23.84
N GLU A 202 -0.21 -5.07 -24.62
CA GLU A 202 -1.11 -5.52 -25.68
C GLU A 202 -1.51 -6.97 -25.43
N LEU A 203 -2.81 -7.22 -25.42
CA LEU A 203 -3.41 -8.53 -25.25
C LEU A 203 -4.05 -8.96 -26.57
N THR A 204 -3.98 -10.24 -26.93
CA THR A 204 -4.75 -10.80 -28.05
C THR A 204 -5.77 -11.79 -27.51
N ALA A 205 -7.02 -11.70 -27.96
CA ALA A 205 -8.10 -12.60 -27.56
C ALA A 205 -8.96 -12.98 -28.77
N LYS A 206 -9.65 -14.12 -28.71
CA LYS A 206 -10.67 -14.49 -29.70
C LYS A 206 -12.00 -13.84 -29.36
N VAL A 207 -12.85 -13.60 -30.36
CA VAL A 207 -14.26 -13.25 -30.11
C VAL A 207 -14.91 -14.30 -29.18
N GLY A 208 -15.54 -13.83 -28.10
CA GLY A 208 -16.15 -14.67 -27.07
C GLY A 208 -15.19 -15.20 -26.01
N GLU A 209 -13.89 -14.93 -26.12
CA GLU A 209 -12.91 -15.27 -25.09
C GLU A 209 -13.03 -14.35 -23.88
N ARG A 210 -12.82 -14.93 -22.69
CA ARG A 210 -12.75 -14.18 -21.44
C ARG A 210 -11.33 -13.66 -21.23
N VAL A 211 -11.19 -12.35 -21.22
CA VAL A 211 -9.96 -11.65 -20.83
C VAL A 211 -10.06 -11.28 -19.35
N THR A 212 -9.11 -11.72 -18.55
CA THR A 212 -9.04 -11.40 -17.12
C THR A 212 -7.82 -10.55 -16.84
N TRP A 213 -7.99 -9.42 -16.16
CA TRP A 213 -6.92 -8.62 -15.58
C TRP A 213 -6.78 -8.90 -14.11
N TYR A 214 -5.54 -8.93 -13.63
CA TYR A 214 -5.21 -9.12 -12.22
C TYR A 214 -4.49 -7.88 -11.71
N ASN A 215 -5.04 -7.20 -10.69
CA ASN A 215 -4.29 -6.14 -10.01
C ASN A 215 -3.29 -6.80 -9.05
N ASP A 216 -2.06 -6.95 -9.51
CA ASP A 216 -0.95 -7.40 -8.67
C ASP A 216 0.01 -6.24 -8.37
N ASP A 217 -0.52 -5.02 -8.30
CA ASP A 217 0.21 -3.83 -7.89
C ASP A 217 -0.06 -3.51 -6.42
N GLU A 218 0.77 -2.67 -5.80
CA GLU A 218 0.59 -2.22 -4.40
C GLU A 218 -0.44 -1.10 -4.25
N THR A 219 -1.17 -0.78 -5.33
CA THR A 219 -2.11 0.33 -5.38
C THR A 219 -3.37 -0.08 -6.11
N ASP A 220 -4.43 0.68 -5.87
CA ASP A 220 -5.71 0.48 -6.52
C ASP A 220 -5.64 0.87 -8.00
N HIS A 221 -6.31 0.10 -8.85
CA HIS A 221 -6.42 0.39 -10.28
C HIS A 221 -7.88 0.39 -10.72
N ARG A 222 -8.19 1.04 -11.84
CA ARG A 222 -9.52 1.01 -12.45
C ARG A 222 -9.41 1.07 -13.95
N ILE A 223 -9.71 -0.04 -14.61
CA ILE A 223 -9.65 -0.20 -16.06
C ILE A 223 -10.93 0.35 -16.66
N VAL A 224 -10.80 1.28 -17.59
CA VAL A 224 -11.89 1.80 -18.42
C VAL A 224 -11.47 1.71 -19.89
N ILE A 225 -12.36 1.19 -20.75
CA ILE A 225 -12.18 1.21 -22.20
C ILE A 225 -12.65 2.55 -22.75
N ASP A 226 -11.82 3.18 -23.57
CA ASP A 226 -12.10 4.51 -24.11
C ASP A 226 -13.22 4.46 -25.17
N GLY A 227 -14.15 5.42 -25.11
CA GLY A 227 -15.23 5.54 -26.11
C GLY A 227 -16.36 4.51 -26.00
N GLN A 228 -16.37 3.62 -25.01
CA GLN A 228 -17.43 2.63 -24.82
C GLN A 228 -18.06 2.72 -23.42
N THR A 229 -19.39 2.64 -23.35
CA THR A 229 -20.14 2.57 -22.10
C THR A 229 -20.28 1.11 -21.64
N GLY A 230 -20.13 0.86 -20.33
CA GLY A 230 -20.31 -0.48 -19.74
C GLY A 230 -19.03 -1.29 -19.53
N PHE A 231 -17.87 -0.79 -19.94
CA PHE A 231 -16.58 -1.45 -19.76
C PHE A 231 -15.73 -0.72 -18.71
N ASP A 232 -16.05 -1.01 -17.45
CA ASP A 232 -15.41 -0.42 -16.28
C ASP A 232 -15.23 -1.48 -15.20
N SER A 233 -14.01 -1.68 -14.74
CA SER A 233 -13.72 -2.65 -13.68
C SER A 233 -14.23 -2.24 -12.30
N GLY A 234 -14.61 -0.96 -12.13
CA GLY A 234 -14.62 -0.32 -10.83
C GLY A 234 -13.21 -0.26 -10.23
N VAL A 235 -13.11 0.12 -8.95
CA VAL A 235 -11.84 0.11 -8.24
C VAL A 235 -11.43 -1.33 -7.93
N MET A 236 -10.39 -1.79 -8.60
CA MET A 236 -9.69 -3.05 -8.35
C MET A 236 -8.68 -2.82 -7.22
N LYS A 237 -8.97 -3.34 -6.03
CA LYS A 237 -8.00 -3.40 -4.92
C LYS A 237 -6.80 -4.29 -5.26
N THR A 238 -5.69 -4.13 -4.55
CA THR A 238 -4.56 -5.06 -4.62
C THR A 238 -5.03 -6.50 -4.43
N GLY A 239 -4.67 -7.38 -5.37
CA GLY A 239 -5.08 -8.78 -5.43
C GLY A 239 -6.45 -9.05 -6.05
N ALA A 240 -7.21 -8.01 -6.43
CA ALA A 240 -8.47 -8.19 -7.14
C ALA A 240 -8.24 -8.54 -8.61
N SER A 241 -9.24 -9.15 -9.23
CA SER A 241 -9.27 -9.42 -10.66
C SER A 241 -10.56 -8.92 -11.29
N TYR A 242 -10.50 -8.55 -12.57
CA TYR A 242 -11.65 -8.15 -13.37
C TYR A 242 -11.66 -8.96 -14.66
N SER A 243 -12.82 -9.46 -15.09
CA SER A 243 -12.94 -10.25 -16.31
C SER A 243 -13.96 -9.64 -17.25
N LEU A 244 -13.66 -9.70 -18.54
CA LEU A 244 -14.53 -9.22 -19.60
C LEU A 244 -14.56 -10.19 -20.78
N VAL A 245 -15.70 -10.27 -21.45
CA VAL A 245 -15.85 -11.00 -22.72
C VAL A 245 -16.12 -9.99 -23.82
N PHE A 246 -15.37 -10.09 -24.91
CA PHE A 246 -15.53 -9.23 -26.08
C PHE A 246 -16.35 -9.96 -27.15
N HIS A 247 -17.39 -9.31 -27.68
CA HIS A 247 -18.34 -9.94 -28.60
C HIS A 247 -18.13 -9.57 -30.07
N GLY A 248 -17.18 -8.68 -30.38
CA GLY A 248 -16.87 -8.29 -31.75
C GLY A 248 -15.36 -8.14 -31.96
N PRO A 249 -14.87 -8.41 -33.18
CA PRO A 249 -13.47 -8.16 -33.52
C PRO A 249 -13.21 -6.66 -33.58
N ALA A 250 -12.27 -6.18 -32.78
CA ALA A 250 -11.84 -4.79 -32.73
C ALA A 250 -10.57 -4.64 -31.87
N GLU A 251 -9.96 -3.46 -31.95
CA GLU A 251 -9.00 -3.01 -30.95
C GLU A 251 -9.73 -2.22 -29.86
N TYR A 252 -9.54 -2.65 -28.61
CA TYR A 252 -10.12 -2.02 -27.43
C TYR A 252 -8.99 -1.41 -26.61
N GLU A 253 -8.77 -0.11 -26.78
CA GLU A 253 -7.83 0.66 -25.96
C GLU A 253 -8.43 0.93 -24.58
N TYR A 254 -7.62 0.76 -23.54
CA TYR A 254 -8.04 0.97 -22.17
C TYR A 254 -6.97 1.70 -21.36
N ARG A 255 -7.43 2.34 -20.29
CA ARG A 255 -6.58 3.10 -19.38
C ARG A 255 -6.91 2.82 -17.92
N CYS A 256 -5.91 3.04 -17.06
CA CYS A 256 -6.20 3.20 -15.64
C CYS A 256 -6.69 4.63 -15.38
N THR A 257 -7.87 4.78 -14.80
CA THR A 257 -8.41 6.12 -14.45
C THR A 257 -7.82 6.69 -13.16
N ILE A 258 -7.17 5.85 -12.34
CA ILE A 258 -6.44 6.26 -11.13
C ILE A 258 -5.02 6.72 -11.49
N HIS A 259 -4.39 6.07 -12.48
CA HIS A 259 -3.03 6.34 -12.93
C HIS A 259 -3.03 6.71 -14.42
N PRO A 260 -3.17 8.01 -14.77
CA PRO A 260 -3.48 8.45 -16.14
C PRO A 260 -2.42 8.12 -17.20
N THR A 261 -1.21 7.74 -16.81
CA THR A 261 -0.13 7.32 -17.71
C THR A 261 -0.23 5.86 -18.13
N MET A 262 -1.06 5.06 -17.45
CA MET A 262 -1.23 3.64 -17.76
C MET A 262 -2.19 3.46 -18.94
N ARG A 263 -1.70 2.81 -19.99
CA ARG A 263 -2.44 2.45 -21.20
C ARG A 263 -2.17 1.01 -21.58
N GLY A 264 -3.18 0.33 -22.09
CA GLY A 264 -3.06 -0.97 -22.71
C GLY A 264 -4.12 -1.13 -23.78
N LYS A 265 -4.05 -2.22 -24.54
CA LYS A 265 -5.10 -2.56 -25.51
C LYS A 265 -5.35 -4.06 -25.60
N VAL A 266 -6.58 -4.44 -25.96
CA VAL A 266 -6.94 -5.81 -26.33
C VAL A 266 -7.26 -5.82 -27.82
N ILE A 267 -6.57 -6.65 -28.59
CA ILE A 267 -6.87 -6.94 -29.98
C ILE A 267 -7.74 -8.20 -30.02
N VAL A 268 -9.00 -8.05 -30.40
CA VAL A 268 -9.95 -9.16 -30.53
C VAL A 268 -10.03 -9.60 -31.97
N LYS A 269 -9.78 -10.89 -32.23
CA LYS A 269 -9.74 -11.49 -33.56
C LYS A 269 -10.77 -12.61 -33.72
#